data_AF-A0A927NUK6-F1
#
_entry.id   AF-A0A927NUK6-F1
#
_cell.length_a   1.000
_cell.length_b   1.000
_cell.length_c   1.000
_cell.angle_alpha   90.00
_cell.angle_beta   90.00
_cell.angle_gamma   90.00
#
_symmetry.space_group_name_H-M   'P 1'
#
loop_
_entity.id
_entity.type
_entity.pdbx_description
1 polymer ?
#
loop_
_entity_poly.entity_id
_entity_poly.type
_entity_poly.pdbx_seq_one_letter_code
_entity_poly.pdbx_strand_id
1 'polypeptide(L)'
;MKKRVYIRIGVGILLWLFAGFTFEVLQGRRVIADLIYLMEEPALLATDYMSNVSIGAAIINSALCGLLCLILMYCMKVEVQSIHIAAIMTVIGHALFGKNLLNMESILAGCFICVRVFRVSFRKYLHSAFFSTGIAPVASFFAFEGFLDKGPLSFITGHILGILCGFAVMYLSLHLPVLHNGYTLLNGGLACGIAATVLYGIMQLFGAVNVVHAATPLSGDNYFFAPVLLIIFTSLFIYGTIRNKGFRGLLDMQFRKGKAAPFLDEYGAGLTYMNMGLVGILTTLYIVLIGAELNGLTIGAILTSVGFACYGQTAMADLPIMLGTLWGSYLMEHLLPGYTGVYNATGLAAGAVFATGLAPLSSSHGPFTGFFMGIIHAYLVTKTAALQGYMSLYNNGFSIGILAVLFFQIEKIISKLKAHKKGLS
;
A
#
# COMPACT_ATOMS: atom_id res chain seq x y z
N MET A 1 -8.62 -9.68 -26.24
CA MET A 1 -8.69 -9.59 -24.75
C MET A 1 -7.90 -8.40 -24.18
N LYS A 2 -6.68 -8.12 -24.68
CA LYS A 2 -5.71 -7.14 -24.16
C LYS A 2 -6.19 -5.67 -24.02
N LYS A 3 -6.84 -5.09 -25.04
CA LYS A 3 -7.36 -3.69 -24.97
C LYS A 3 -8.51 -3.49 -23.97
N ARG A 4 -9.32 -4.53 -23.72
CA ARG A 4 -10.52 -4.41 -22.87
C ARG A 4 -10.18 -4.22 -21.39
N VAL A 5 -9.05 -4.71 -20.91
CA VAL A 5 -8.62 -4.55 -19.51
C VAL A 5 -8.15 -3.11 -19.27
N TYR A 6 -7.32 -2.56 -20.16
CA TYR A 6 -6.91 -1.15 -20.12
C TYR A 6 -8.12 -0.20 -20.09
N ILE A 7 -9.11 -0.44 -20.96
CA ILE A 7 -10.32 0.39 -21.00
C ILE A 7 -11.07 0.33 -19.66
N ARG A 8 -11.21 -0.85 -19.05
CA ARG A 8 -11.92 -0.98 -17.77
C ARG A 8 -11.21 -0.27 -16.62
N ILE A 9 -9.89 -0.41 -16.54
CA ILE A 9 -9.09 0.31 -15.55
C ILE A 9 -9.21 1.82 -15.80
N GLY A 10 -9.08 2.26 -17.05
CA GLY A 10 -9.22 3.66 -17.43
C GLY A 10 -10.60 4.23 -17.08
N VAL A 11 -11.68 3.52 -17.36
CA VAL A 11 -13.05 3.94 -16.99
C VAL A 11 -13.17 4.08 -15.48
N GLY A 12 -12.66 3.13 -14.68
CA GLY A 12 -12.67 3.24 -13.22
C GLY A 12 -11.93 4.47 -12.72
N ILE A 13 -10.74 4.76 -13.27
CA ILE A 13 -9.96 5.94 -12.91
C ILE A 13 -10.65 7.24 -13.34
N LEU A 14 -11.29 7.27 -14.52
CA LEU A 14 -12.03 8.44 -14.99
C LEU A 14 -13.29 8.71 -14.16
N LEU A 15 -13.98 7.66 -13.70
CA LEU A 15 -15.09 7.80 -12.75
C LEU A 15 -14.60 8.35 -11.40
N TRP A 16 -13.43 7.89 -10.93
CA TRP A 16 -12.79 8.42 -9.72
C TRP A 16 -12.43 9.90 -9.89
N LEU A 17 -11.83 10.27 -11.03
CA LEU A 17 -11.51 11.64 -11.39
C LEU A 17 -12.77 12.53 -11.41
N PHE A 18 -13.84 12.05 -12.06
CA PHE A 18 -15.12 12.76 -12.15
C PHE A 18 -15.75 12.98 -10.78
N ALA A 19 -15.69 11.99 -9.89
CA ALA A 19 -16.15 12.14 -8.51
C ALA A 19 -15.38 13.27 -7.79
N GLY A 20 -14.06 13.32 -7.93
CA GLY A 20 -13.24 14.39 -7.34
C GLY A 20 -13.60 15.79 -7.85
N PHE A 21 -13.79 15.95 -9.17
CA PHE A 21 -14.28 17.21 -9.74
C PHE A 21 -15.67 17.60 -9.22
N THR A 22 -16.56 16.61 -9.04
CA THR A 22 -17.90 16.85 -8.51
C THR A 22 -17.82 17.43 -7.09
N PHE A 23 -16.96 16.89 -6.24
CA PHE A 23 -16.73 17.42 -4.89
C PHE A 23 -16.22 18.87 -4.90
N GLU A 24 -15.20 19.15 -5.70
CA GLU A 24 -14.63 20.50 -5.83
C GLU A 24 -15.69 21.53 -6.26
N VAL A 25 -16.44 21.20 -7.31
CA VAL A 25 -17.47 22.08 -7.87
C VAL A 25 -18.61 22.30 -6.88
N LEU A 26 -19.09 21.25 -6.21
CA LEU A 26 -20.17 21.35 -5.22
C LEU A 26 -19.77 22.21 -4.01
N GLN A 27 -18.49 22.22 -3.64
CA GLN A 27 -17.96 23.03 -2.54
C GLN A 27 -17.49 24.43 -2.97
N GLY A 28 -17.64 24.79 -4.25
CA GLY A 28 -17.17 26.09 -4.77
C GLY A 28 -15.65 26.27 -4.70
N ARG A 29 -14.89 25.17 -4.69
CA ARG A 29 -13.43 25.16 -4.56
C ARG A 29 -12.74 25.44 -5.89
N ARG A 30 -11.46 25.83 -5.82
CA ARG A 30 -10.63 26.15 -6.99
C ARG A 30 -9.67 25.00 -7.24
N VAL A 31 -10.10 24.03 -8.05
CA VAL A 31 -9.37 22.80 -8.37
C VAL A 31 -7.86 23.01 -8.57
N ILE A 32 -7.47 23.97 -9.43
CA ILE A 32 -6.06 24.20 -9.77
C ILE A 32 -5.26 24.70 -8.56
N ALA A 33 -5.83 25.60 -7.77
CA ALA A 33 -5.16 26.15 -6.59
C ALA A 33 -4.97 25.07 -5.52
N ASP A 34 -6.01 24.27 -5.27
CA ASP A 34 -5.97 23.18 -4.29
C ASP A 34 -4.98 22.08 -4.73
N LEU A 35 -4.89 21.77 -6.03
CA LEU A 35 -3.89 20.84 -6.56
C LEU A 35 -2.44 21.36 -6.43
N ILE A 36 -2.21 22.66 -6.67
CA ILE A 36 -0.87 23.26 -6.46
C ILE A 36 -0.49 23.18 -4.99
N TYR A 37 -1.41 23.58 -4.10
CA TYR A 37 -1.19 23.49 -2.65
C TYR A 37 -0.88 22.06 -2.21
N LEU A 38 -1.63 21.07 -2.70
CA LEU A 38 -1.39 19.64 -2.45
C LEU A 38 0.01 19.18 -2.92
N MET A 39 0.52 19.71 -4.04
CA MET A 39 1.83 19.34 -4.57
C MET A 39 2.99 19.94 -3.76
N GLU A 40 2.78 21.11 -3.14
CA GLU A 40 3.77 21.82 -2.31
C GLU A 40 3.78 21.38 -0.83
N GLU A 41 2.78 20.61 -0.41
CA GLU A 41 2.70 20.05 0.94
C GLU A 41 3.74 18.92 1.18
N PRO A 42 4.48 18.95 2.31
CA PRO A 42 5.33 17.86 2.72
C PRO A 42 4.51 16.58 2.93
N ALA A 43 4.90 15.54 2.22
CA ALA A 43 4.03 14.41 1.96
C ALA A 43 4.34 13.20 2.86
N LEU A 44 4.73 13.45 4.12
CA LEU A 44 5.13 12.40 5.07
C LEU A 44 4.01 11.36 5.30
N LEU A 45 4.38 10.18 5.80
CA LEU A 45 3.45 9.09 6.08
C LEU A 45 2.33 9.57 6.99
N ALA A 46 1.09 9.43 6.53
CA ALA A 46 -0.15 9.87 7.18
C ALA A 46 -0.55 11.35 6.99
N THR A 47 0.14 12.11 6.13
CA THR A 47 -0.37 13.39 5.60
C THR A 47 -1.64 13.14 4.79
N ASP A 48 -2.79 13.45 5.37
CA ASP A 48 -4.10 13.20 4.77
C ASP A 48 -4.55 14.38 3.90
N TYR A 49 -4.48 14.23 2.58
CA TYR A 49 -4.87 15.29 1.66
C TYR A 49 -6.37 15.61 1.68
N MET A 50 -7.21 14.67 2.14
CA MET A 50 -8.64 14.95 2.26
C MET A 50 -8.93 15.99 3.36
N SER A 51 -8.13 15.98 4.42
CA SER A 51 -8.22 16.95 5.52
C SER A 51 -7.40 18.20 5.25
N ASN A 52 -6.15 18.05 4.81
CA ASN A 52 -5.21 19.15 4.66
C ASN A 52 -5.56 20.09 3.49
N VAL A 53 -6.27 19.58 2.48
CA VAL A 53 -6.61 20.35 1.27
C VAL A 53 -8.12 20.32 1.04
N SER A 54 -8.62 19.20 0.51
CA SER A 54 -10.03 18.92 0.28
C SER A 54 -10.20 17.46 -0.15
N ILE A 55 -11.39 16.90 0.09
CA ILE A 55 -11.77 15.57 -0.40
C ILE A 55 -11.64 15.50 -1.93
N GLY A 56 -12.09 16.55 -2.62
CA GLY A 56 -12.09 16.61 -4.09
C GLY A 56 -10.68 16.61 -4.68
N ALA A 57 -9.79 17.49 -4.22
CA ALA A 57 -8.41 17.57 -4.68
C ALA A 57 -7.63 16.28 -4.39
N ALA A 58 -7.83 15.64 -3.23
CA ALA A 58 -7.22 14.35 -2.92
C ALA A 58 -7.64 13.25 -3.91
N ILE A 59 -8.94 13.16 -4.23
CA ILE A 59 -9.47 12.21 -5.21
C ILE A 59 -8.93 12.51 -6.62
N ILE A 60 -8.88 13.77 -7.03
CA ILE A 60 -8.32 14.18 -8.34
C ILE A 60 -6.85 13.79 -8.44
N ASN A 61 -6.03 14.14 -7.43
CA ASN A 61 -4.61 13.76 -7.38
C ASN A 61 -4.43 12.24 -7.46
N SER A 62 -5.24 11.49 -6.71
CA SER A 62 -5.27 10.03 -6.73
C SER A 62 -5.57 9.45 -8.11
N ALA A 63 -6.57 10.00 -8.80
CA ALA A 63 -6.91 9.61 -10.16
C ALA A 63 -5.80 9.95 -11.17
N LEU A 64 -5.20 11.15 -11.08
CA LEU A 64 -4.12 11.58 -11.97
C LEU A 64 -2.87 10.70 -11.83
N CYS A 65 -2.47 10.35 -10.60
CA CYS A 65 -1.38 9.41 -10.35
C CYS A 65 -1.69 8.02 -10.97
N GLY A 66 -2.93 7.54 -10.83
CA GLY A 66 -3.39 6.32 -11.47
C GLY A 66 -3.36 6.38 -13.00
N LEU A 67 -3.79 7.51 -13.59
CA LEU A 67 -3.75 7.74 -15.04
C LEU A 67 -2.31 7.73 -15.56
N LEU A 68 -1.37 8.37 -14.86
CA LEU A 68 0.04 8.34 -15.22
C LEU A 68 0.56 6.90 -15.28
N CYS A 69 0.28 6.09 -14.27
CA CYS A 69 0.64 4.67 -14.27
C CYS A 69 0.02 3.90 -15.44
N LEU A 70 -1.26 4.14 -15.75
CA LEU A 70 -1.96 3.49 -16.86
C LEU A 70 -1.38 3.90 -18.22
N ILE A 71 -1.05 5.18 -18.40
CA ILE A 71 -0.41 5.74 -19.59
C ILE A 71 0.97 5.11 -19.78
N LEU A 72 1.80 5.06 -18.74
CA LEU A 72 3.12 4.43 -18.78
C LEU A 72 3.03 2.97 -19.20
N MET A 73 2.10 2.21 -18.60
CA MET A 73 1.85 0.82 -18.99
C MET A 73 1.43 0.67 -20.46
N TYR A 74 0.54 1.55 -20.93
CA TYR A 74 0.05 1.55 -22.31
C TYR A 74 1.17 1.88 -23.31
N CYS A 75 1.92 2.97 -23.06
CA CYS A 75 3.04 3.40 -23.89
C CYS A 75 4.14 2.33 -23.97
N MET A 76 4.40 1.63 -22.86
CA MET A 76 5.35 0.52 -22.79
C MET A 76 4.79 -0.82 -23.29
N LYS A 77 3.54 -0.84 -23.77
CA LYS A 77 2.83 -2.02 -24.27
C LYS A 77 2.84 -3.18 -23.27
N VAL A 78 2.74 -2.91 -21.96
CA VAL A 78 2.74 -3.94 -20.92
C VAL A 78 1.52 -4.84 -21.05
N GLU A 79 1.66 -6.15 -20.82
CA GLU A 79 0.50 -7.03 -20.69
C GLU A 79 0.01 -6.98 -19.25
N VAL A 80 -1.25 -6.54 -19.06
CA VAL A 80 -1.82 -6.38 -17.72
C VAL A 80 -1.98 -7.76 -17.09
N GLN A 81 -1.29 -7.94 -15.97
CA GLN A 81 -1.40 -9.11 -15.08
C GLN A 81 -1.91 -8.65 -13.71
N SER A 82 -2.29 -9.60 -12.85
CA SER A 82 -2.73 -9.34 -11.47
C SER A 82 -1.85 -8.33 -10.72
N ILE A 83 -0.53 -8.53 -10.73
CA ILE A 83 0.40 -7.65 -10.01
C ILE A 83 0.37 -6.19 -10.49
N HIS A 84 0.02 -5.96 -11.76
CA HIS A 84 -0.11 -4.61 -12.30
C HIS A 84 -1.37 -3.91 -11.79
N ILE A 85 -2.47 -4.65 -11.62
CA ILE A 85 -3.70 -4.10 -11.02
C ILE A 85 -3.43 -3.77 -9.54
N ALA A 86 -2.77 -4.67 -8.82
CA ALA A 86 -2.36 -4.41 -7.44
C ALA A 86 -1.48 -3.15 -7.35
N ALA A 87 -0.50 -3.00 -8.24
CA ALA A 87 0.38 -1.83 -8.28
C ALA A 87 -0.37 -0.51 -8.55
N ILE A 88 -1.25 -0.46 -9.56
CA ILE A 88 -2.05 0.75 -9.85
C ILE A 88 -2.96 1.09 -8.68
N MET A 89 -3.69 0.11 -8.13
CA MET A 89 -4.58 0.34 -6.98
C MET A 89 -3.82 0.83 -5.74
N THR A 90 -2.59 0.33 -5.54
CA THR A 90 -1.71 0.80 -4.48
C THR A 90 -1.29 2.25 -4.72
N VAL A 91 -0.94 2.63 -5.96
CA VAL A 91 -0.60 4.03 -6.29
C VAL A 91 -1.80 4.95 -6.09
N ILE A 92 -2.98 4.57 -6.58
CA ILE A 92 -4.23 5.32 -6.40
C ILE A 92 -4.53 5.51 -4.91
N GLY A 93 -4.49 4.43 -4.12
CA GLY A 93 -4.77 4.50 -2.68
C GLY A 93 -3.80 5.40 -1.92
N HIS A 94 -2.50 5.26 -2.17
CA HIS A 94 -1.49 6.09 -1.51
C HIS A 94 -1.42 7.51 -2.07
N ALA A 95 -2.04 7.81 -3.21
CA ALA A 95 -2.15 9.19 -3.68
C ALA A 95 -3.31 9.96 -3.01
N LEU A 96 -4.06 9.31 -2.10
CA LEU A 96 -4.94 10.00 -1.15
C LEU A 96 -4.16 10.58 0.05
N PHE A 97 -2.93 10.10 0.29
CA PHE A 97 -2.10 10.55 1.41
C PHE A 97 -0.60 10.47 1.09
N GLY A 98 0.12 11.59 1.13
CA GLY A 98 1.57 11.58 1.05
C GLY A 98 2.20 11.27 -0.33
N LYS A 99 1.40 11.10 -1.40
CA LYS A 99 1.90 10.92 -2.79
C LYS A 99 1.17 11.79 -3.79
N ASN A 100 1.91 12.48 -4.65
CA ASN A 100 1.37 13.30 -5.72
C ASN A 100 2.23 13.16 -6.99
N LEU A 101 1.80 13.78 -8.09
CA LEU A 101 2.52 13.68 -9.36
C LEU A 101 3.97 14.19 -9.25
N LEU A 102 4.15 15.34 -8.58
CA LEU A 102 5.43 16.02 -8.43
C LEU A 102 6.45 15.16 -7.68
N ASN A 103 6.05 14.51 -6.60
CA ASN A 103 6.99 13.72 -5.81
C ASN A 103 7.24 12.32 -6.40
N MET A 104 6.23 11.68 -7.01
CA MET A 104 6.36 10.31 -7.52
C MET A 104 7.21 10.21 -8.81
N GLU A 105 7.24 11.25 -9.64
CA GLU A 105 7.97 11.25 -10.91
C GLU A 105 9.49 11.12 -10.73
N SER A 106 10.05 11.79 -9.70
CA SER A 106 11.46 11.69 -9.35
C SER A 106 11.85 10.25 -8.99
N ILE A 107 10.99 9.56 -8.24
CA ILE A 107 11.19 8.15 -7.88
C ILE A 107 11.14 7.27 -9.12
N LEU A 108 10.16 7.47 -10.01
CA LEU A 108 10.04 6.71 -11.25
C LEU A 108 11.25 6.91 -12.17
N ALA A 109 11.80 8.13 -12.23
CA ALA A 109 13.03 8.42 -12.96
C ALA A 109 14.22 7.64 -12.37
N GLY A 110 14.37 7.59 -11.05
CA GLY A 110 15.35 6.76 -10.36
C GLY A 110 15.22 5.27 -10.69
N CYS A 111 13.99 4.74 -10.65
CA CYS A 111 13.69 3.36 -11.02
C CYS A 111 14.10 3.06 -12.47
N PHE A 112 13.81 3.98 -13.38
CA PHE A 112 14.17 3.86 -14.79
C PHE A 112 15.70 3.84 -14.98
N ILE A 113 16.44 4.70 -14.29
CA ILE A 113 17.91 4.70 -14.31
C ILE A 113 18.44 3.37 -13.80
N CYS A 114 17.91 2.87 -12.68
CA CYS A 114 18.31 1.58 -12.09
C CYS A 114 18.21 0.44 -13.11
N VAL A 115 17.04 0.25 -13.73
CA VAL A 115 16.89 -0.87 -14.68
C VAL A 115 17.77 -0.73 -15.91
N ARG A 116 18.11 0.50 -16.33
CA ARG A 116 19.05 0.75 -17.43
C ARG A 116 20.48 0.39 -17.05
N VAL A 117 20.92 0.78 -15.85
CA VAL A 117 22.25 0.43 -15.32
C VAL A 117 22.41 -1.09 -15.22
N PHE A 118 21.42 -1.79 -14.66
CA PHE A 118 21.45 -3.25 -14.53
C PHE A 118 21.04 -4.00 -15.81
N ARG A 119 20.78 -3.29 -16.91
CA ARG A 119 20.40 -3.86 -18.22
C ARG A 119 19.22 -4.84 -18.14
N VAL A 120 18.26 -4.56 -17.26
CA VAL A 120 17.00 -5.32 -17.14
C VAL A 120 15.85 -4.57 -17.79
N SER A 121 14.81 -5.30 -18.20
CA SER A 121 13.67 -4.73 -18.91
C SER A 121 12.78 -3.91 -17.96
N PHE A 122 12.67 -2.60 -18.19
CA PHE A 122 11.72 -1.74 -17.46
C PHE A 122 10.28 -2.23 -17.62
N ARG A 123 9.91 -2.74 -18.80
CA ARG A 123 8.57 -3.29 -19.09
C ARG A 123 8.21 -4.45 -18.16
N LYS A 124 9.18 -5.31 -17.84
CA LYS A 124 8.99 -6.48 -16.96
C LYS A 124 8.81 -6.05 -15.50
N TYR A 125 9.50 -5.00 -15.08
CA TYR A 125 9.57 -4.56 -13.68
C TYR A 125 8.80 -3.26 -13.40
N LEU A 126 7.88 -2.88 -14.29
CA LEU A 126 7.12 -1.62 -14.15
C LEU A 126 6.25 -1.62 -12.88
N HIS A 127 5.68 -2.76 -12.50
CA HIS A 127 4.97 -2.90 -11.23
C HIS A 127 5.90 -2.63 -10.02
N SER A 128 7.15 -3.09 -10.06
CA SER A 128 8.14 -2.80 -9.01
C SER A 128 8.48 -1.31 -8.95
N ALA A 129 8.55 -0.62 -10.10
CA ALA A 129 8.75 0.82 -10.14
C ALA A 129 7.56 1.58 -9.52
N PHE A 130 6.32 1.15 -9.79
CA PHE A 130 5.13 1.72 -9.16
C PHE A 130 5.13 1.51 -7.65
N PHE A 131 5.49 0.33 -7.15
CA PHE A 131 5.66 0.13 -5.71
C PHE A 131 6.82 0.95 -5.13
N SER A 132 7.87 1.22 -5.90
CA SER A 132 8.99 2.03 -5.40
C SER A 132 8.57 3.47 -5.07
N THR A 133 7.49 3.98 -5.70
CA THR A 133 6.91 5.30 -5.37
C THR A 133 6.41 5.43 -3.92
N GLY A 134 6.43 4.36 -3.12
CA GLY A 134 6.18 4.45 -1.68
C GLY A 134 7.19 5.34 -0.92
N ILE A 135 8.38 5.61 -1.48
CA ILE A 135 9.38 6.53 -0.92
C ILE A 135 9.29 7.96 -1.47
N ALA A 136 8.22 8.28 -2.22
CA ALA A 136 7.99 9.62 -2.77
C ALA A 136 8.03 10.78 -1.75
N PRO A 137 7.67 10.61 -0.46
CA PRO A 137 7.79 11.68 0.53
C PRO A 137 9.19 12.26 0.67
N VAL A 138 10.25 11.50 0.36
CA VAL A 138 11.62 12.02 0.35
C VAL A 138 11.75 13.21 -0.59
N ALA A 139 11.16 13.13 -1.79
CA ALA A 139 11.30 14.19 -2.78
C ALA A 139 10.61 15.48 -2.34
N SER A 140 9.37 15.40 -1.84
CA SER A 140 8.64 16.58 -1.37
C SER A 140 9.15 17.10 -0.04
N PHE A 141 9.54 16.24 0.90
CA PHE A 141 10.14 16.66 2.18
C PHE A 141 11.37 17.52 1.94
N PHE A 142 12.35 17.05 1.15
CA PHE A 142 13.55 17.82 0.88
C PHE A 142 13.33 19.03 -0.06
N ALA A 143 12.26 19.02 -0.86
CA ALA A 143 11.89 20.17 -1.69
C ALA A 143 11.28 21.31 -0.87
N PHE A 144 10.48 21.01 0.15
CA PHE A 144 9.62 21.99 0.82
C PHE A 144 9.83 22.14 2.34
N GLU A 145 10.38 21.15 3.05
CA GLU A 145 10.52 21.19 4.52
C GLU A 145 11.94 20.85 5.03
N GLY A 146 12.78 20.29 4.16
CA GLY A 146 14.12 19.84 4.50
C GLY A 146 15.04 20.98 4.97
N PHE A 147 16.33 20.71 5.02
CA PHE A 147 17.30 21.61 5.66
C PHE A 147 17.58 22.93 4.92
N LEU A 148 17.09 23.05 3.69
CA LEU A 148 17.30 24.21 2.84
C LEU A 148 16.04 25.07 2.84
N ASP A 149 16.22 26.38 2.87
CA ASP A 149 15.11 27.32 2.71
C ASP A 149 14.35 27.05 1.40
N LYS A 150 13.02 27.15 1.48
CA LYS A 150 12.13 26.93 0.33
C LYS A 150 12.57 27.78 -0.86
N GLY A 151 12.97 27.12 -1.95
CA GLY A 151 13.39 27.79 -3.16
C GLY A 151 13.89 26.82 -4.24
N PRO A 152 14.47 27.33 -5.34
CA PRO A 152 14.92 26.49 -6.44
C PRO A 152 15.96 25.44 -6.03
N LEU A 153 16.84 25.77 -5.08
CA LEU A 153 17.88 24.85 -4.61
C LEU A 153 17.31 23.69 -3.78
N SER A 154 16.39 23.97 -2.84
CA SER A 154 15.70 22.92 -2.07
C SER A 154 14.91 22.01 -3.01
N PHE A 155 14.18 22.60 -3.96
CA PHE A 155 13.39 21.88 -4.96
C PHE A 155 14.24 20.91 -5.79
N ILE A 156 15.36 21.38 -6.35
CA ILE A 156 16.31 20.55 -7.11
C ILE A 156 16.88 19.44 -6.22
N THR A 157 17.27 19.77 -5.00
CA THR A 157 17.84 18.80 -4.04
C THR A 157 16.85 17.69 -3.73
N GLY A 158 15.57 18.04 -3.48
CA GLY A 158 14.52 17.05 -3.25
C GLY A 158 14.33 16.09 -4.41
N HIS A 159 14.32 16.58 -5.65
CA HIS A 159 14.19 15.71 -6.83
C HIS A 159 15.43 14.84 -7.06
N ILE A 160 16.64 15.35 -6.83
CA ILE A 160 17.88 14.56 -6.91
C ILE A 160 17.83 13.42 -5.87
N LEU A 161 17.48 13.73 -4.63
CA LEU A 161 17.35 12.71 -3.58
C LEU A 161 16.24 11.70 -3.90
N GLY A 162 15.10 12.16 -4.44
CA GLY A 162 14.03 11.30 -4.94
C GLY A 162 14.52 10.32 -6.01
N ILE A 163 15.31 10.78 -6.98
CA ILE A 163 15.93 9.93 -8.02
C ILE A 163 16.88 8.89 -7.38
N LEU A 164 17.73 9.30 -6.45
CA LEU A 164 18.66 8.39 -5.76
C LEU A 164 17.92 7.33 -4.94
N CYS A 165 16.88 7.72 -4.20
CA CYS A 165 16.03 6.81 -3.44
C CYS A 165 15.25 5.87 -4.36
N GLY A 166 14.70 6.35 -5.47
CA GLY A 166 14.03 5.52 -6.47
C GLY A 166 14.96 4.48 -7.08
N PHE A 167 16.21 4.87 -7.37
CA PHE A 167 17.24 3.93 -7.81
C PHE A 167 17.49 2.84 -6.77
N ALA A 168 17.73 3.23 -5.51
CA ALA A 168 18.04 2.31 -4.43
C ALA A 168 16.88 1.34 -4.13
N VAL A 169 15.65 1.85 -4.03
CA VAL A 169 14.45 1.05 -3.76
C VAL A 169 14.16 0.08 -4.91
N MET A 170 14.33 0.52 -6.16
CA MET A 170 14.18 -0.36 -7.31
C MET A 170 15.19 -1.51 -7.27
N TYR A 171 16.47 -1.21 -6.99
CA TYR A 171 17.50 -2.24 -6.85
C TYR A 171 17.18 -3.25 -5.75
N LEU A 172 16.78 -2.77 -4.58
CA LEU A 172 16.37 -3.62 -3.45
C LEU A 172 15.17 -4.50 -3.81
N SER A 173 14.15 -3.92 -4.45
CA SER A 173 12.93 -4.62 -4.84
C SER A 173 13.18 -5.83 -5.75
N LEU A 174 14.26 -5.81 -6.55
CA LEU A 174 14.65 -6.92 -7.42
C LEU A 174 15.26 -8.11 -6.66
N HIS A 175 15.84 -7.88 -5.48
CA HIS A 175 16.65 -8.88 -4.76
C HIS A 175 16.00 -9.38 -3.46
N LEU A 176 15.14 -8.58 -2.84
CA LEU A 176 14.46 -8.95 -1.59
C LEU A 176 13.44 -10.10 -1.65
N PRO A 177 12.80 -10.45 -2.79
CA PRO A 177 11.82 -11.54 -2.83
C PRO A 177 12.32 -12.89 -2.29
N VAL A 178 13.62 -13.17 -2.45
CA VAL A 178 14.25 -14.40 -1.96
C VAL A 178 14.28 -14.49 -0.43
N LEU A 179 14.25 -13.35 0.27
CA LEU A 179 14.38 -13.29 1.72
C LEU A 179 13.09 -13.64 2.46
N HIS A 180 11.94 -13.52 1.80
CA HIS A 180 10.62 -13.79 2.38
C HIS A 180 9.84 -14.88 1.65
N ASN A 181 10.41 -15.47 0.60
CA ASN A 181 9.87 -16.66 -0.08
C ASN A 181 8.40 -16.53 -0.56
N GLY A 182 7.97 -15.32 -0.91
CA GLY A 182 6.58 -15.05 -1.29
C GLY A 182 5.56 -15.06 -0.14
N TYR A 183 5.99 -15.01 1.13
CA TYR A 183 5.09 -14.91 2.30
C TYR A 183 4.51 -13.52 2.55
N THR A 184 5.08 -12.48 1.94
CA THR A 184 4.49 -11.13 1.89
C THR A 184 4.22 -10.73 0.46
N LEU A 185 3.09 -10.04 0.26
CA LEU A 185 2.71 -9.41 -1.00
C LEU A 185 3.39 -8.05 -1.20
N LEU A 186 3.83 -7.42 -0.11
CA LEU A 186 4.32 -6.04 -0.07
C LEU A 186 5.86 -5.96 -0.13
N ASN A 187 6.49 -6.67 -1.07
CA ASN A 187 7.96 -6.61 -1.26
C ASN A 187 8.47 -5.18 -1.48
N GLY A 188 7.72 -4.34 -2.21
CA GLY A 188 8.08 -2.93 -2.39
C GLY A 188 8.08 -2.15 -1.07
N GLY A 189 7.23 -2.51 -0.11
CA GLY A 189 7.24 -1.91 1.22
C GLY A 189 8.50 -2.26 2.01
N LEU A 190 8.95 -3.51 1.96
CA LEU A 190 10.24 -3.91 2.52
C LEU A 190 11.41 -3.11 1.92
N ALA A 191 11.42 -2.95 0.60
CA ALA A 191 12.46 -2.17 -0.10
C ALA A 191 12.44 -0.69 0.28
N CYS A 192 11.27 -0.04 0.22
CA CYS A 192 11.08 1.36 0.63
C CYS A 192 11.53 1.57 2.08
N GLY A 193 11.15 0.65 2.97
CA GLY A 193 11.46 0.78 4.38
C GLY A 193 12.95 0.65 4.71
N ILE A 194 13.65 -0.31 4.08
CA ILE A 194 15.11 -0.43 4.24
C ILE A 194 15.79 0.85 3.75
N ALA A 195 15.42 1.36 2.58
CA ALA A 195 16.01 2.58 2.03
C ALA A 195 15.72 3.81 2.91
N ALA A 196 14.48 3.96 3.39
CA ALA A 196 14.09 5.07 4.26
C ALA A 196 14.79 5.02 5.62
N THR A 197 14.96 3.83 6.22
CA THR A 197 15.73 3.68 7.47
C THR A 197 17.19 4.10 7.29
N VAL A 198 17.83 3.69 6.20
CA VAL A 198 19.23 4.11 5.91
C VAL A 198 19.31 5.62 5.70
N LEU A 199 18.40 6.18 4.89
CA LEU A 199 18.36 7.63 4.65
C LEU A 199 18.16 8.41 5.95
N TYR A 200 17.17 8.02 6.76
CA TYR A 200 16.88 8.70 8.03
C TYR A 200 18.04 8.57 9.02
N GLY A 201 18.73 7.42 9.07
CA GLY A 201 19.95 7.27 9.86
C GLY A 201 21.09 8.19 9.43
N ILE A 202 21.26 8.40 8.11
CA ILE A 202 22.24 9.36 7.58
C ILE A 202 21.84 10.79 7.97
N MET A 203 20.56 11.14 7.89
CA MET A 203 20.09 12.47 8.31
C MET A 203 20.42 12.74 9.79
N GLN A 204 20.11 11.78 10.67
CA GLN A 204 20.42 11.87 12.10
C GLN A 204 21.92 12.09 12.36
N LEU A 205 22.81 11.46 11.58
CA LEU A 205 24.26 11.65 11.70
C LEU A 205 24.69 13.11 11.47
N PHE A 206 24.00 13.84 10.60
CA PHE A 206 24.29 15.25 10.30
C PHE A 206 23.58 16.24 11.25
N GLY A 207 23.00 15.76 12.36
CA GLY A 207 22.30 16.61 13.33
C GLY A 207 20.97 17.15 12.81
N ALA A 208 20.44 16.57 11.74
CA ALA A 208 19.09 16.86 11.26
C ALA A 208 18.04 16.46 12.30
N VAL A 209 17.35 17.46 12.84
CA VAL A 209 16.39 17.33 13.94
C VAL A 209 15.12 16.59 13.50
N ASN A 210 14.52 15.89 14.48
CA ASN A 210 13.23 15.22 14.50
C ASN A 210 12.26 15.70 13.41
N VAL A 211 11.91 14.78 12.49
CA VAL A 211 10.78 14.96 11.58
C VAL A 211 9.52 15.10 12.44
N VAL A 212 8.97 16.32 12.51
CA VAL A 212 7.75 16.59 13.27
C VAL A 212 6.58 16.11 12.43
N HIS A 213 6.00 15.00 12.84
CA HIS A 213 4.86 14.41 12.16
C HIS A 213 3.57 14.78 12.89
N ALA A 214 2.83 15.76 12.36
CA ALA A 214 1.51 16.14 12.84
C ALA A 214 0.45 15.81 11.76
N ALA A 215 0.04 14.55 11.70
CA ALA A 215 -1.09 14.16 10.86
C ALA A 215 -2.41 14.54 11.54
N THR A 216 -3.23 15.36 10.87
CA THR A 216 -4.63 15.59 11.19
C THR A 216 -5.50 14.78 10.23
N PRO A 217 -5.92 13.56 10.60
CA PRO A 217 -6.78 12.77 9.73
C PRO A 217 -8.17 13.40 9.59
N LEU A 218 -8.78 13.23 8.43
CA LEU A 218 -10.21 13.53 8.25
C LEU A 218 -11.03 12.70 9.23
N SER A 219 -12.06 13.33 9.82
CA SER A 219 -12.94 12.73 10.82
C SER A 219 -14.39 13.15 10.60
N GLY A 220 -15.33 12.23 10.84
CA GLY A 220 -16.77 12.52 10.85
C GLY A 220 -17.51 12.20 9.55
N ASP A 221 -16.80 11.81 8.49
CA ASP A 221 -17.37 11.52 7.17
C ASP A 221 -17.67 10.04 6.93
N ASN A 222 -17.59 9.20 7.98
CA ASN A 222 -17.88 7.76 7.90
C ASN A 222 -19.27 7.45 7.32
N TYR A 223 -20.28 8.24 7.68
CA TYR A 223 -21.65 8.09 7.17
C TYR A 223 -21.76 8.31 5.65
N PHE A 224 -20.81 9.06 5.08
CA PHE A 224 -20.72 9.24 3.64
C PHE A 224 -19.84 8.16 2.98
N PHE A 225 -18.60 7.98 3.47
CA PHE A 225 -17.64 7.09 2.81
C PHE A 225 -18.02 5.61 2.92
N ALA A 226 -18.57 5.16 4.06
CA ALA A 226 -18.86 3.74 4.26
C ALA A 226 -19.92 3.22 3.25
N PRO A 227 -21.08 3.86 3.08
CA PRO A 227 -22.05 3.45 2.05
C PRO A 227 -21.46 3.47 0.64
N VAL A 228 -20.69 4.50 0.28
CA VAL A 228 -20.07 4.64 -1.05
C VAL A 228 -19.12 3.47 -1.33
N LEU A 229 -18.22 3.16 -0.40
CA LEU A 229 -17.28 2.05 -0.55
C LEU A 229 -18.00 0.70 -0.61
N LEU A 230 -19.01 0.48 0.26
CA LEU A 230 -19.81 -0.74 0.24
C LEU A 230 -20.57 -0.92 -1.08
N ILE A 231 -21.12 0.15 -1.66
CA ILE A 231 -21.76 0.12 -2.99
C ILE A 231 -20.74 -0.25 -4.06
N ILE A 232 -19.56 0.38 -4.07
CA ILE A 232 -18.49 0.09 -5.04
C ILE A 232 -18.09 -1.39 -4.96
N PHE A 233 -17.77 -1.90 -3.78
CA PHE A 233 -17.27 -3.27 -3.63
C PHE A 233 -18.37 -4.33 -3.82
N THR A 234 -19.61 -4.03 -3.44
CA THR A 234 -20.77 -4.89 -3.75
C THR A 234 -21.04 -4.93 -5.25
N SER A 235 -20.93 -3.79 -5.95
CA SER A 235 -21.08 -3.76 -7.41
C SER A 235 -19.99 -4.60 -8.12
N LEU A 236 -18.76 -4.58 -7.60
CA LEU A 236 -17.66 -5.40 -8.10
C LEU A 236 -17.90 -6.90 -7.86
N PHE A 237 -18.44 -7.26 -6.69
CA PHE A 237 -18.83 -8.63 -6.37
C PHE A 237 -19.94 -9.14 -7.29
N ILE A 238 -21.01 -8.35 -7.49
CA ILE A 238 -22.11 -8.66 -8.39
C ILE A 238 -21.60 -8.80 -9.82
N TYR A 239 -20.75 -7.89 -10.29
CA TYR A 239 -20.14 -7.97 -11.62
C TYR A 239 -19.31 -9.26 -11.80
N GLY A 240 -18.52 -9.63 -10.79
CA GLY A 240 -17.80 -10.91 -10.75
C GLY A 240 -18.76 -12.10 -10.87
N THR A 241 -19.89 -12.04 -10.17
CA THR A 241 -20.93 -13.08 -10.15
C THR A 241 -21.60 -13.28 -11.50
N ILE A 242 -22.00 -12.19 -12.15
CA ILE A 242 -22.57 -12.22 -13.50
C ILE A 242 -21.56 -12.82 -14.47
N ARG A 243 -20.28 -12.41 -14.37
CA ARG A 243 -19.23 -12.87 -15.28
C ARG A 243 -18.86 -14.34 -15.08
N ASN A 244 -18.90 -14.84 -13.84
CA ASN A 244 -18.62 -16.24 -13.51
C ASN A 244 -19.84 -17.15 -13.73
N LYS A 245 -21.03 -16.57 -13.96
CA LYS A 245 -22.31 -17.28 -14.04
C LYS A 245 -22.64 -18.07 -12.76
N GLY A 246 -22.46 -17.42 -11.61
CA GLY A 246 -22.70 -17.99 -10.27
C GLY A 246 -21.42 -18.12 -9.43
N PHE A 247 -21.49 -18.84 -8.31
CA PHE A 247 -20.45 -18.85 -7.26
C PHE A 247 -19.47 -20.02 -7.34
N ARG A 248 -19.54 -20.85 -8.38
CA ARG A 248 -18.69 -22.05 -8.51
C ARG A 248 -17.22 -21.66 -8.50
N GLY A 249 -16.46 -22.26 -7.58
CA GLY A 249 -15.02 -22.03 -7.37
C GLY A 249 -14.68 -20.90 -6.38
N LEU A 250 -15.66 -20.15 -5.87
CA LEU A 250 -15.38 -19.07 -4.91
C LEU A 250 -14.84 -19.59 -3.58
N LEU A 251 -15.43 -20.65 -3.03
CA LEU A 251 -14.96 -21.26 -1.79
C LEU A 251 -13.54 -21.83 -1.94
N ASP A 252 -13.26 -22.52 -3.05
CA ASP A 252 -11.92 -23.04 -3.36
C ASP A 252 -10.88 -21.92 -3.44
N MET A 253 -11.26 -20.76 -4.00
CA MET A 253 -10.42 -19.57 -4.02
C MET A 253 -10.21 -19.02 -2.61
N GLN A 254 -11.27 -18.84 -1.81
CA GLN A 254 -11.19 -18.27 -0.46
C GLN A 254 -10.28 -19.08 0.46
N PHE A 255 -10.39 -20.41 0.41
CA PHE A 255 -9.63 -21.34 1.26
C PHE A 255 -8.40 -21.92 0.58
N ARG A 256 -7.91 -21.30 -0.50
CA ARG A 256 -6.72 -21.78 -1.20
C ARG A 256 -5.52 -21.84 -0.24
N LYS A 257 -4.70 -22.87 -0.42
CA LYS A 257 -3.39 -22.97 0.23
C LYS A 257 -2.31 -22.52 -0.73
N GLY A 258 -1.32 -21.81 -0.21
CA GLY A 258 -0.16 -21.40 -0.98
C GLY A 258 0.24 -19.96 -0.74
N LYS A 259 1.16 -19.50 -1.58
CA LYS A 259 1.80 -18.19 -1.47
C LYS A 259 1.15 -17.15 -2.40
N ALA A 260 1.81 -16.00 -2.55
CA ALA A 260 1.51 -14.99 -3.55
C ALA A 260 1.33 -15.63 -4.94
N ALA A 261 0.23 -15.30 -5.64
CA ALA A 261 -0.08 -15.89 -6.95
C ALA A 261 -1.02 -15.01 -7.79
N PRO A 262 -0.96 -15.10 -9.13
CA PRO A 262 -1.76 -14.27 -10.03
C PRO A 262 -3.18 -14.83 -10.22
N PHE A 263 -4.16 -14.35 -9.45
CA PHE A 263 -5.53 -14.91 -9.49
C PHE A 263 -6.30 -14.68 -10.79
N LEU A 264 -5.95 -13.65 -11.56
CA LEU A 264 -6.55 -13.47 -12.89
C LEU A 264 -6.21 -14.64 -13.82
N ASP A 265 -5.01 -15.19 -13.67
CA ASP A 265 -4.53 -16.31 -14.48
C ASP A 265 -5.00 -17.65 -13.89
N GLU A 266 -5.00 -17.79 -12.56
CA GLU A 266 -5.37 -19.05 -11.87
C GLU A 266 -6.89 -19.29 -11.78
N TYR A 267 -7.68 -18.27 -11.43
CA TYR A 267 -9.12 -18.41 -11.17
C TYR A 267 -9.99 -17.69 -12.21
N GLY A 268 -9.38 -16.91 -13.10
CA GLY A 268 -10.09 -16.10 -14.06
C GLY A 268 -10.72 -14.85 -13.45
N ALA A 269 -11.16 -13.96 -14.33
CA ALA A 269 -11.59 -12.62 -13.92
C ALA A 269 -12.92 -12.58 -13.14
N GLY A 270 -13.82 -13.56 -13.31
CA GLY A 270 -15.10 -13.61 -12.59
C GLY A 270 -14.90 -13.78 -11.09
N LEU A 271 -14.25 -14.87 -10.69
CA LEU A 271 -13.88 -15.15 -9.30
C LEU A 271 -12.94 -14.10 -8.71
N THR A 272 -11.99 -13.59 -9.51
CA THR A 272 -11.10 -12.51 -9.06
C THR A 272 -11.87 -11.26 -8.66
N TYR A 273 -12.83 -10.81 -9.45
CA TYR A 273 -13.64 -9.63 -9.09
C TYR A 273 -14.56 -9.88 -7.89
N MET A 274 -15.10 -11.10 -7.74
CA MET A 274 -15.81 -11.46 -6.51
C MET A 274 -14.89 -11.32 -5.29
N ASN A 275 -13.69 -11.88 -5.33
CA ASN A 275 -12.76 -11.80 -4.21
C ASN A 275 -12.34 -10.36 -3.90
N MET A 276 -12.07 -9.55 -4.92
CA MET A 276 -11.81 -8.11 -4.76
C MET A 276 -12.98 -7.39 -4.07
N GLY A 277 -14.23 -7.70 -4.44
CA GLY A 277 -15.41 -7.18 -3.77
C GLY A 277 -15.53 -7.63 -2.31
N LEU A 278 -15.28 -8.93 -2.03
CA LEU A 278 -15.32 -9.45 -0.66
C LEU A 278 -14.26 -8.82 0.24
N VAL A 279 -13.02 -8.69 -0.23
CA VAL A 279 -11.93 -8.05 0.52
C VAL A 279 -12.25 -6.57 0.77
N GLY A 280 -12.82 -5.87 -0.22
CA GLY A 280 -13.23 -4.47 -0.05
C GLY A 280 -14.35 -4.31 0.98
N ILE A 281 -15.37 -5.17 0.96
CA ILE A 281 -16.44 -5.18 1.95
C ILE A 281 -15.86 -5.49 3.34
N LEU A 282 -15.06 -6.56 3.47
CA LEU A 282 -14.44 -6.97 4.74
C LEU A 282 -13.63 -5.83 5.36
N THR A 283 -12.74 -5.22 4.58
CA THR A 283 -11.83 -4.17 5.07
C THR A 283 -12.58 -2.88 5.40
N THR A 284 -13.60 -2.51 4.62
CA THR A 284 -14.47 -1.37 4.93
C THR A 284 -15.26 -1.59 6.22
N LEU A 285 -15.90 -2.76 6.36
CA LEU A 285 -16.66 -3.10 7.55
C LEU A 285 -15.77 -3.15 8.78
N TYR A 286 -14.56 -3.70 8.67
CA TYR A 286 -13.61 -3.73 9.77
C TYR A 286 -13.33 -2.32 10.33
N ILE A 287 -12.97 -1.36 9.46
CA ILE A 287 -12.65 0.02 9.88
C ILE A 287 -13.85 0.66 10.61
N VAL A 288 -15.05 0.52 10.06
CA VAL A 288 -16.26 1.11 10.64
C VAL A 288 -16.64 0.42 11.96
N LEU A 289 -16.55 -0.91 12.05
CA LEU A 289 -16.94 -1.68 13.23
C LEU A 289 -16.04 -1.43 14.44
N ILE A 290 -14.75 -1.15 14.22
CA ILE A 290 -13.83 -0.77 15.31
C ILE A 290 -13.95 0.71 15.70
N GLY A 291 -14.80 1.48 15.03
CA GLY A 291 -15.00 2.91 15.29
C GLY A 291 -13.83 3.79 14.83
N ALA A 292 -13.12 3.39 13.77
CA ALA A 292 -12.06 4.18 13.15
C ALA A 292 -12.60 5.02 11.98
N GLU A 293 -11.89 6.10 11.64
CA GLU A 293 -12.28 7.03 10.58
C GLU A 293 -11.88 6.52 9.18
N LEU A 294 -12.78 6.72 8.21
CA LEU A 294 -12.55 6.55 6.78
C LEU A 294 -12.01 7.86 6.23
N ASN A 295 -10.71 7.87 5.98
CA ASN A 295 -9.93 9.02 5.56
C ASN A 295 -8.88 8.62 4.51
N GLY A 296 -8.02 9.53 4.07
CA GLY A 296 -7.06 9.24 3.00
C GLY A 296 -6.24 7.98 3.24
N LEU A 297 -5.74 7.80 4.47
CA LEU A 297 -4.90 6.66 4.85
C LEU A 297 -5.69 5.34 4.91
N THR A 298 -6.84 5.30 5.59
CA THR A 298 -7.64 4.06 5.71
C THR A 298 -8.29 3.66 4.40
N ILE A 299 -8.81 4.62 3.61
CA ILE A 299 -9.34 4.36 2.27
C ILE A 299 -8.21 3.87 1.35
N GLY A 300 -7.03 4.49 1.42
CA GLY A 300 -5.87 4.05 0.65
C GLY A 300 -5.41 2.63 1.01
N ALA A 301 -5.51 2.24 2.29
CA ALA A 301 -5.27 0.86 2.74
C ALA A 301 -6.29 -0.11 2.16
N ILE A 302 -7.58 0.23 2.19
CA ILE A 302 -8.67 -0.57 1.60
C ILE A 302 -8.43 -0.78 0.10
N LEU A 303 -8.16 0.30 -0.65
CA LEU A 303 -7.90 0.21 -2.10
C LEU A 303 -6.67 -0.63 -2.42
N THR A 304 -5.62 -0.52 -1.62
CA THR A 304 -4.41 -1.36 -1.75
C THR A 304 -4.74 -2.84 -1.53
N SER A 305 -5.45 -3.16 -0.45
CA SER A 305 -5.88 -4.51 -0.09
C SER A 305 -6.77 -5.13 -1.19
N VAL A 306 -7.73 -4.37 -1.71
CA VAL A 306 -8.55 -4.75 -2.88
C VAL A 306 -7.70 -4.99 -4.12
N GLY A 307 -6.67 -4.17 -4.34
CA GLY A 307 -5.70 -4.40 -5.40
C GLY A 307 -4.99 -5.74 -5.27
N PHE A 308 -4.51 -6.08 -4.07
CA PHE A 308 -3.82 -7.36 -3.81
C PHE A 308 -4.77 -8.56 -3.73
N ALA A 309 -6.09 -8.35 -3.61
CA ALA A 309 -7.10 -9.40 -3.75
C ALA A 309 -7.16 -10.02 -5.15
N CYS A 310 -6.47 -9.45 -6.16
CA CYS A 310 -6.23 -10.13 -7.44
C CYS A 310 -4.88 -10.87 -7.49
N TYR A 311 -4.06 -10.77 -6.46
CA TYR A 311 -2.70 -11.31 -6.37
C TYR A 311 -2.42 -11.95 -4.98
N GLY A 312 -2.95 -13.15 -4.74
CA GLY A 312 -2.54 -13.96 -3.59
C GLY A 312 -3.28 -13.71 -2.27
N GLN A 313 -4.18 -12.74 -2.21
CA GLN A 313 -4.91 -12.32 -0.99
C GLN A 313 -6.39 -12.69 -1.04
N THR A 314 -6.99 -13.20 0.05
CA THR A 314 -8.41 -13.57 0.13
C THR A 314 -9.02 -13.14 1.45
N ALA A 315 -10.34 -12.89 1.48
CA ALA A 315 -11.03 -12.45 2.69
C ALA A 315 -10.85 -13.43 3.87
N MET A 316 -10.81 -14.74 3.59
CA MET A 316 -10.60 -15.77 4.62
C MET A 316 -9.15 -15.85 5.13
N ALA A 317 -8.16 -15.45 4.32
CA ALA A 317 -6.78 -15.33 4.77
C ALA A 317 -6.52 -14.01 5.54
N ASP A 318 -7.25 -12.96 5.18
CA ASP A 318 -7.13 -11.62 5.75
C ASP A 318 -7.73 -11.53 7.15
N LEU A 319 -8.91 -12.14 7.34
CA LEU A 319 -9.68 -12.03 8.59
C LEU A 319 -8.87 -12.41 9.84
N PRO A 320 -8.14 -13.56 9.90
CA PRO A 320 -7.32 -13.88 11.06
C PRO A 320 -6.24 -12.84 11.33
N ILE A 321 -5.60 -12.29 10.29
CA ILE A 321 -4.54 -11.28 10.43
C ILE A 321 -5.09 -9.97 11.00
N MET A 322 -6.25 -9.54 10.50
CA MET A 322 -6.91 -8.32 10.98
C MET A 322 -7.40 -8.46 12.42
N LEU A 323 -7.98 -9.62 12.78
CA LEU A 323 -8.35 -9.93 14.16
C LEU A 323 -7.13 -9.99 15.09
N GLY A 324 -6.02 -10.54 14.61
CA GLY A 324 -4.75 -10.55 15.32
C GLY A 324 -4.22 -9.15 15.57
N THR A 325 -4.30 -8.27 14.56
CA THR A 325 -3.87 -6.87 14.69
C THR A 325 -4.77 -6.11 15.66
N LEU A 326 -6.09 -6.30 15.59
CA LEU A 326 -7.04 -5.72 16.55
C LEU A 326 -6.72 -6.16 17.99
N TRP A 327 -6.48 -7.46 18.18
CA TRP A 327 -6.10 -8.01 19.47
C TRP A 327 -4.76 -7.46 19.96
N GLY A 328 -3.76 -7.35 19.08
CA GLY A 328 -2.47 -6.74 19.38
C GLY A 328 -2.62 -5.28 19.84
N SER A 329 -3.43 -4.48 19.14
CA SER A 329 -3.72 -3.10 19.54
C SER A 329 -4.43 -3.02 20.89
N TYR A 330 -5.38 -3.92 21.15
CA TYR A 330 -6.05 -4.03 22.45
C TYR A 330 -5.06 -4.36 23.58
N LEU A 331 -4.16 -5.33 23.36
CA LEU A 331 -3.12 -5.69 24.33
C LEU A 331 -2.17 -4.51 24.59
N MET A 332 -1.78 -3.77 23.56
CA MET A 332 -0.93 -2.59 23.72
C MET A 332 -1.59 -1.56 24.62
N GLU A 333 -2.88 -1.28 24.41
CA GLU A 333 -3.64 -0.32 25.22
C GLU A 333 -3.74 -0.73 26.69
N HIS A 334 -3.94 -2.01 26.98
CA HIS A 334 -4.18 -2.49 28.35
C HIS A 334 -2.90 -2.86 29.11
N LEU A 335 -1.81 -3.21 28.41
CA LEU A 335 -0.58 -3.72 29.02
C LEU A 335 0.60 -2.75 28.97
N LEU A 336 0.59 -1.76 28.06
CA LEU A 336 1.73 -0.86 27.86
C LEU A 336 1.38 0.57 28.31
N PRO A 337 2.17 1.17 29.24
CA PRO A 337 2.02 2.57 29.60
C PRO A 337 2.16 3.48 28.37
N GLY A 338 1.31 4.51 28.26
CA GLY A 338 1.37 5.51 27.19
C GLY A 338 0.62 5.15 25.90
N TYR A 339 -0.05 4.00 25.84
CA TYR A 339 -0.95 3.63 24.75
C TYR A 339 -2.40 3.74 25.24
N THR A 340 -3.16 4.71 24.73
CA THR A 340 -4.56 4.95 25.11
C THR A 340 -5.39 5.26 23.86
N GLY A 341 -6.56 4.63 23.69
CA GLY A 341 -7.42 4.81 22.52
C GLY A 341 -6.73 4.46 21.20
N VAL A 342 -5.93 3.39 21.18
CA VAL A 342 -5.05 3.09 20.04
C VAL A 342 -5.67 2.11 19.05
N TYR A 343 -6.62 1.28 19.47
CA TYR A 343 -7.19 0.26 18.58
C TYR A 343 -7.99 0.85 17.40
N ASN A 344 -8.58 2.04 17.56
CA ASN A 344 -9.30 2.75 16.50
C ASN A 344 -8.51 3.93 15.92
N ALA A 345 -7.25 4.13 16.33
CA ALA A 345 -6.40 5.16 15.77
C ALA A 345 -6.12 4.87 14.28
N THR A 346 -6.20 5.91 13.44
CA THR A 346 -6.06 5.81 11.98
C THR A 346 -4.87 4.95 11.53
N GLY A 347 -3.71 5.14 12.16
CA GLY A 347 -2.49 4.39 11.82
C GLY A 347 -2.59 2.88 12.08
N LEU A 348 -3.19 2.47 13.20
CA LEU A 348 -3.36 1.05 13.54
C LEU A 348 -4.54 0.42 12.81
N ALA A 349 -5.61 1.17 12.59
CA ALA A 349 -6.75 0.75 11.78
C ALA A 349 -6.32 0.46 10.32
N ALA A 350 -5.61 1.41 9.69
CA ALA A 350 -5.00 1.19 8.38
C ALA A 350 -3.94 0.08 8.43
N GLY A 351 -3.20 -0.02 9.54
CA GLY A 351 -2.19 -1.05 9.72
C GLY A 351 -2.76 -2.46 9.74
N ALA A 352 -3.92 -2.69 10.34
CA ALA A 352 -4.62 -3.98 10.27
C ALA A 352 -5.01 -4.35 8.85
N VAL A 353 -5.44 -3.38 8.05
CA VAL A 353 -5.76 -3.60 6.63
C VAL A 353 -4.50 -3.87 5.82
N PHE A 354 -3.40 -3.13 6.01
CA PHE A 354 -2.15 -3.41 5.31
C PHE A 354 -1.46 -4.72 5.76
N ALA A 355 -1.70 -5.15 7.01
CA ALA A 355 -1.17 -6.41 7.53
C ALA A 355 -1.62 -7.62 6.70
N THR A 356 -2.78 -7.51 6.03
CA THR A 356 -3.29 -8.52 5.08
C THR A 356 -2.33 -8.85 3.94
N GLY A 357 -1.28 -8.04 3.71
CA GLY A 357 -0.15 -8.42 2.86
C GLY A 357 0.55 -9.72 3.31
N LEU A 358 0.31 -10.21 4.53
CA LEU A 358 0.71 -11.52 5.06
C LEU A 358 -0.29 -12.65 4.73
N ALA A 359 -1.32 -12.41 3.93
CA ALA A 359 -2.27 -13.44 3.51
C ALA A 359 -1.59 -14.70 2.95
N PRO A 360 -0.52 -14.62 2.12
CA PRO A 360 0.23 -15.81 1.71
C PRO A 360 0.75 -16.66 2.88
N LEU A 361 1.17 -16.02 3.97
CA LEU A 361 1.65 -16.70 5.18
C LEU A 361 0.47 -17.36 5.92
N SER A 362 -0.66 -16.67 6.06
CA SER A 362 -1.88 -17.24 6.65
C SER A 362 -2.45 -18.40 5.82
N SER A 363 -2.52 -18.27 4.50
CA SER A 363 -2.98 -19.32 3.59
C SER A 363 -2.09 -20.56 3.58
N SER A 364 -0.77 -20.40 3.76
CA SER A 364 0.18 -21.51 3.77
C SER A 364 0.31 -22.20 5.13
N HIS A 365 0.19 -21.45 6.23
CA HIS A 365 0.45 -21.94 7.60
C HIS A 365 -0.79 -21.93 8.51
N GLY A 366 -1.95 -21.60 7.96
CA GLY A 366 -3.23 -21.60 8.65
C GLY A 366 -3.58 -20.28 9.36
N PRO A 367 -4.86 -20.13 9.76
CA PRO A 367 -5.40 -18.90 10.34
C PRO A 367 -4.72 -18.51 11.65
N PHE A 368 -4.32 -19.48 12.48
CA PHE A 368 -3.62 -19.22 13.74
C PHE A 368 -2.30 -18.47 13.52
N THR A 369 -1.53 -18.86 12.51
CA THR A 369 -0.28 -18.18 12.15
C THR A 369 -0.56 -16.75 11.68
N GLY A 370 -1.61 -16.56 10.88
CA GLY A 370 -2.06 -15.21 10.47
C GLY A 370 -2.43 -14.31 11.66
N PHE A 371 -3.21 -14.85 12.60
CA PHE A 371 -3.59 -14.15 13.84
C PHE A 371 -2.38 -13.74 14.67
N PHE A 372 -1.44 -14.65 14.91
CA PHE A 372 -0.24 -14.34 15.68
C PHE A 372 0.66 -13.29 15.00
N MET A 373 0.81 -13.37 13.67
CA MET A 373 1.56 -12.35 12.93
C MET A 373 0.87 -10.97 12.98
N GLY A 374 -0.46 -10.93 12.97
CA GLY A 374 -1.23 -9.71 13.20
C GLY A 374 -0.93 -9.07 14.56
N ILE A 375 -0.85 -9.86 15.63
CA ILE A 375 -0.51 -9.36 16.98
C ILE A 375 0.87 -8.68 16.97
N ILE A 376 1.89 -9.35 16.42
CA ILE A 376 3.25 -8.80 16.38
C ILE A 376 3.30 -7.54 15.49
N HIS A 377 2.59 -7.57 14.36
CA HIS A 377 2.50 -6.43 13.45
C HIS A 377 1.98 -5.16 14.14
N ALA A 378 0.91 -5.27 14.95
CA ALA A 378 0.31 -4.13 15.66
C ALA A 378 1.35 -3.34 16.46
N TYR A 379 2.27 -4.02 17.15
CA TYR A 379 3.32 -3.35 17.89
C TYR A 379 4.44 -2.86 16.96
N LEU A 380 4.93 -3.73 16.07
CA LEU A 380 6.08 -3.45 15.22
C LEU A 380 5.86 -2.22 14.34
N VAL A 381 4.68 -2.07 13.74
CA VAL A 381 4.37 -0.95 12.83
C VAL A 381 4.54 0.41 13.48
N THR A 382 4.23 0.53 14.77
CA THR A 382 4.38 1.79 15.52
C THR A 382 5.85 2.17 15.72
N LYS A 383 6.74 1.18 15.78
CA LYS A 383 8.18 1.40 15.96
C LYS A 383 8.89 1.64 14.64
N THR A 384 8.48 0.93 13.59
CA THR A 384 9.11 1.07 12.28
C THR A 384 8.85 2.41 11.60
N ALA A 385 7.72 3.07 11.89
CA ALA A 385 7.42 4.38 11.33
C ALA A 385 8.47 5.42 11.77
N ALA A 386 8.75 5.46 13.07
CA ALA A 386 9.76 6.34 13.66
C ALA A 386 11.17 5.99 13.18
N LEU A 387 11.47 4.70 12.98
CA LEU A 387 12.76 4.24 12.46
C LEU A 387 13.05 4.77 11.03
N GLN A 388 12.02 5.17 10.29
CA GLN A 388 12.12 5.66 8.92
C GLN A 388 11.93 7.17 8.79
N GLY A 389 11.77 7.88 9.91
CA GLY A 389 11.41 9.30 9.90
C GLY A 389 10.12 9.59 9.13
N TYR A 390 9.17 8.64 9.08
CA TYR A 390 7.90 8.78 8.37
C TYR A 390 8.03 9.02 6.84
N MET A 391 9.20 8.85 6.23
CA MET A 391 9.42 9.12 4.79
C MET A 391 8.97 7.99 3.85
N SER A 392 8.62 6.83 4.42
CA SER A 392 8.08 5.70 3.66
C SER A 392 6.58 5.58 3.90
N LEU A 393 5.80 5.82 2.85
CA LEU A 393 4.35 5.57 2.88
C LEU A 393 4.05 4.09 3.11
N TYR A 394 5.00 3.22 2.82
CA TYR A 394 4.84 1.77 2.88
C TYR A 394 5.40 1.18 4.18
N ASN A 395 5.38 1.94 5.29
CA ASN A 395 5.82 1.48 6.60
C ASN A 395 5.19 0.12 6.98
N ASN A 396 3.87 -0.04 6.80
CA ASN A 396 3.21 -1.33 7.05
C ASN A 396 3.81 -2.48 6.22
N GLY A 397 4.07 -2.21 4.94
CA GLY A 397 4.74 -3.17 4.04
C GLY A 397 6.15 -3.53 4.51
N PHE A 398 6.88 -2.59 5.10
CA PHE A 398 8.16 -2.86 5.74
C PHE A 398 8.01 -3.72 7.00
N SER A 399 7.08 -3.38 7.90
CA SER A 399 6.82 -4.13 9.14
C SER A 399 6.47 -5.59 8.82
N ILE A 400 5.52 -5.83 7.92
CA ILE A 400 5.19 -7.21 7.52
C ILE A 400 6.31 -7.88 6.72
N GLY A 401 7.11 -7.11 5.97
CA GLY A 401 8.27 -7.61 5.25
C GLY A 401 9.30 -8.21 6.22
N ILE A 402 9.61 -7.51 7.31
CA ILE A 402 10.47 -8.01 8.39
C ILE A 402 9.88 -9.30 8.97
N LEU A 403 8.59 -9.31 9.31
CA LEU A 403 7.94 -10.50 9.87
C LEU A 403 8.01 -11.71 8.93
N ALA A 404 7.74 -11.50 7.64
CA ALA A 404 7.82 -12.55 6.63
C ALA A 404 9.25 -13.09 6.46
N VAL A 405 10.26 -12.22 6.49
CA VAL A 405 11.67 -12.63 6.44
C VAL A 405 12.03 -13.45 7.67
N LEU A 406 11.73 -12.95 8.88
CA LEU A 406 12.01 -13.64 10.14
C LEU A 406 11.35 -15.01 10.18
N PHE A 407 10.06 -15.08 9.86
CA PHE A 407 9.32 -16.34 9.81
C PHE A 407 9.98 -17.35 8.86
N PHE A 408 10.33 -16.92 7.64
CA PHE A 408 10.96 -17.81 6.67
C PHE A 408 12.33 -18.33 7.13
N GLN A 409 13.15 -17.50 7.78
CA GLN A 409 14.44 -17.95 8.28
C GLN A 409 14.29 -18.95 9.43
N ILE A 410 13.33 -18.72 10.34
CA ILE A 410 13.02 -19.66 11.43
C ILE A 410 12.53 -20.99 10.86
N GLU A 411 11.61 -20.96 9.89
CA GLU A 411 11.09 -22.14 9.21
C GLU A 411 12.23 -22.97 8.56
N LYS A 412 13.18 -22.32 7.90
CA LYS A 412 14.37 -22.98 7.34
C LYS A 412 15.21 -23.68 8.41
N ILE A 413 15.48 -23.00 9.53
CA ILE A 413 16.30 -23.54 10.61
C ILE A 413 15.63 -24.78 11.21
N ILE A 414 14.33 -24.70 11.53
CA ILE A 414 13.57 -25.83 12.06
C ILE A 414 13.58 -27.01 11.08
N SER A 415 13.42 -26.74 9.79
CA SER A 415 13.45 -27.78 8.75
C SER A 415 14.80 -28.48 8.67
N LYS A 416 15.92 -27.73 8.75
CA LYS A 416 17.27 -28.31 8.80
C LYS A 416 17.50 -29.15 10.05
N LEU A 417 17.05 -28.68 11.22
CA LEU A 417 17.16 -29.43 12.47
C LEU A 417 16.38 -30.75 12.44
N LYS A 418 15.17 -30.75 11.87
CA LYS A 418 14.37 -31.96 11.66
C LYS A 418 15.04 -32.94 10.70
N ALA A 419 15.63 -32.45 9.60
CA ALA A 419 16.37 -33.27 8.66
C ALA A 419 17.62 -33.90 9.31
N HIS A 420 18.37 -33.14 10.10
CA HIS A 420 19.53 -33.64 10.82
C HIS A 420 19.17 -34.72 11.84
N LYS A 421 18.09 -34.53 12.62
CA LYS A 421 17.59 -35.56 13.55
C LYS A 421 17.19 -36.85 12.84
N LYS A 422 16.57 -36.76 11.66
CA LYS A 422 16.18 -37.93 10.84
C LYS A 422 17.36 -38.65 10.18
N GLY A 423 18.50 -37.96 9.97
CA GLY A 423 19.71 -38.59 9.44
C GLY A 423 20.60 -39.24 10.51
N LEU A 424 20.29 -39.01 11.79
CA LEU A 424 20.97 -39.61 12.94
C LEU A 424 20.17 -40.78 13.56
N SER A 425 18.90 -40.96 13.15
CA SER A 425 18.03 -42.10 13.47
C SER A 425 18.04 -43.10 12.33
#